data_AF-A0A6M0JZC2-F1
#
_entry.id   AF-A0A6M0JZC2-F1
#
_cell.length_a   1.000
_cell.length_b   1.000
_cell.length_c   1.000
_cell.angle_alpha   90.00
_cell.angle_beta   90.00
_cell.angle_gamma   90.00
#
_symmetry.space_group_name_H-M   'P 1'
#
loop_
_entity.id
_entity.type
_entity.pdbx_description
1 polymer ?
#
loop_
_entity_poly.entity_id
_entity_poly.type
_entity_poly.pdbx_seq_one_letter_code
_entity_poly.pdbx_strand_id
1 'polypeptide(L)' 'MRMLDAEPDIIKELKEESELIGQRTVSGVTVFTTRHPTLGKLVLVKAPDGRGIVVEVDE' A
#
# COMPACT_ATOMS: atom_id res chain seq x y z
N MET A 1 -1.47 11.69 -8.89
CA MET A 1 -1.01 10.31 -8.58
C MET A 1 0.50 10.31 -8.47
N ARG A 2 1.05 9.81 -7.36
CA ARG A 2 2.50 9.71 -7.09
C ARG A 2 2.84 8.28 -6.68
N MET A 3 4.00 7.78 -7.12
CA MET A 3 4.51 6.46 -6.74
C MET A 3 5.84 6.61 -6.00
N LEU A 4 6.01 5.84 -4.93
CA LEU A 4 7.19 5.85 -4.08
C LEU A 4 7.60 4.40 -3.81
N ASP A 5 8.88 4.10 -3.97
CA ASP A 5 9.44 2.86 -3.42
C ASP A 5 9.33 2.90 -1.89
N ALA A 6 9.01 1.75 -1.30
CA ALA A 6 8.79 1.64 0.13
C ALA A 6 9.42 0.37 0.69
N GLU A 7 10.12 0.55 1.81
CA GLU A 7 10.65 -0.55 2.60
C GLU A 7 9.51 -1.31 3.30
N PRO A 8 9.74 -2.58 3.71
CA PRO A 8 8.72 -3.43 4.32
C PRO A 8 8.02 -2.80 5.53
N ASP A 9 8.78 -2.07 6.35
CA ASP A 9 8.25 -1.42 7.55
C ASP A 9 7.29 -0.28 7.21
N ILE A 10 7.59 0.50 6.17
CA ILE A 10 6.70 1.58 5.67
C ILE A 10 5.39 0.99 5.15
N ILE A 11 5.45 -0.10 4.39
CA ILE A 11 4.24 -0.79 3.89
C ILE A 11 3.40 -1.32 5.05
N LYS A 12 4.05 -1.85 6.09
CA LYS A 12 3.37 -2.37 7.28
C LYS A 12 2.68 -1.26 8.07
N GLU A 13 3.42 -0.19 8.38
CA GLU A 13 2.93 0.96 9.14
C GLU A 13 1.73 1.61 8.43
N LEU A 14 1.87 1.97 7.16
CA LEU A 14 0.77 2.57 6.39
C LEU A 14 -0.46 1.66 6.29
N LYS A 15 -0.27 0.34 6.24
CA LYS A 15 -1.39 -0.61 6.25
C LYS A 15 -2.09 -0.66 7.61
N GLU A 16 -1.34 -0.61 8.72
CA GLU A 16 -1.87 -0.62 10.09
C GLU A 16 -2.57 0.69 10.44
N GLU A 17 -2.11 1.82 9.90
CA GLU A 17 -2.70 3.15 10.09
C GLU A 17 -3.89 3.44 9.17
N SER A 18 -4.14 2.59 8.16
CA SER A 18 -5.22 2.78 7.20
C SER A 18 -6.40 1.84 7.42
N GLU A 19 -7.59 2.29 6.97
CA GLU A 19 -8.72 1.40 6.75
C GLU A 19 -8.49 0.54 5.50
N LEU A 20 -8.59 -0.78 5.61
CA LEU A 20 -8.45 -1.70 4.47
C LEU A 20 -9.75 -1.78 3.67
N ILE A 21 -9.72 -1.30 2.43
CA ILE A 21 -10.84 -1.37 1.48
C ILE A 21 -10.84 -2.71 0.74
N GLY A 22 -9.66 -3.24 0.43
CA GLY A 22 -9.53 -4.43 -0.39
C GLY A 22 -8.11 -4.96 -0.46
N GLN A 23 -8.01 -6.27 -0.73
CA GLN A 23 -6.74 -6.97 -0.85
C GLN A 23 -6.82 -8.01 -1.97
N ARG A 24 -5.77 -8.08 -2.80
CA ARG A 24 -5.58 -9.14 -3.80
C ARG A 24 -4.13 -9.59 -3.82
N THR A 25 -3.91 -10.88 -4.04
CA THR A 25 -2.58 -11.46 -4.17
C THR A 25 -2.50 -12.23 -5.47
N VAL A 26 -1.48 -11.96 -6.28
CA VAL A 26 -1.20 -12.65 -7.55
C VAL A 26 0.29 -12.83 -7.69
N SER A 27 0.73 -14.06 -7.96
CA SER A 27 2.16 -14.40 -8.15
C SER A 27 3.07 -13.90 -7.02
N GLY A 28 2.58 -13.97 -5.78
CA GLY A 28 3.31 -13.52 -4.58
C GLY A 28 3.32 -12.01 -4.34
N VAL A 29 2.84 -11.21 -5.28
CA VAL A 29 2.63 -9.76 -5.09
C VAL A 29 1.27 -9.56 -4.44
N THR A 30 1.23 -8.82 -3.33
CA THR A 30 -0.01 -8.46 -2.65
C THR A 30 -0.28 -6.97 -2.83
N VAL A 31 -1.47 -6.64 -3.31
CA VAL A 31 -1.96 -5.28 -3.45
C VAL A 31 -3.02 -5.04 -2.38
N PHE A 32 -2.87 -3.96 -1.63
CA PHE A 32 -3.84 -3.46 -0.68
C PHE A 32 -4.37 -2.12 -1.19
N THR A 33 -5.69 -1.97 -1.25
CA THR A 33 -6.33 -0.67 -1.41
C THR A 33 -6.78 -0.21 -0.03
N THR A 34 -6.33 0.96 0.41
CA THR A 34 -6.60 1.46 1.76
C THR A 34 -7.02 2.93 1.75
N ARG A 35 -7.62 3.40 2.84
CA ARG A 35 -7.90 4.81 3.10
C ARG A 35 -7.15 5.24 4.38
N HIS A 36 -6.13 6.04 4.19
CA HIS A 36 -5.35 6.65 5.26
C HIS A 36 -6.06 7.90 5.79
N PRO A 37 -6.09 8.14 7.11
CA PRO A 37 -6.78 9.30 7.70
C PRO A 37 -6.25 10.65 7.22
N THR A 38 -4.96 10.75 6.90
CA THR A 38 -4.31 12.01 6.47
C THR A 38 -3.88 12.02 5.01
N LEU A 39 -3.57 10.85 4.43
CA LEU A 39 -3.01 10.74 3.07
C LEU A 39 -4.07 10.39 2.03
N GLY A 40 -5.32 10.16 2.45
CA GLY A 40 -6.41 9.81 1.55
C GLY A 40 -6.30 8.38 1.03
N LYS A 41 -6.56 8.17 -0.28
CA LYS A 41 -6.56 6.83 -0.88
C LYS A 41 -5.13 6.39 -1.18
N LEU A 42 -4.75 5.24 -0.66
CA LEU A 42 -3.47 4.60 -0.95
C LEU A 42 -3.68 3.25 -1.64
N VAL A 43 -2.78 2.93 -2.56
CA VAL A 43 -2.57 1.56 -3.01
C VAL A 43 -1.18 1.13 -2.58
N LEU A 44 -1.12 0.11 -1.72
CA LEU A 44 0.13 -0.47 -1.24
C LEU A 44 0.39 -1.74 -2.02
N VAL A 45 1.52 -1.80 -2.74
CA VAL A 45 1.96 -3.00 -3.45
C VAL A 45 3.11 -3.60 -2.67
N LYS A 46 2.98 -4.86 -2.24
CA LYS A 46 4.01 -5.61 -1.52
C LYS A 46 4.50 -6.78 -2.38
N ALA A 47 5.79 -6.78 -2.70
CA ALA A 47 6.46 -7.88 -3.37
C ALA A 47 6.74 -9.05 -2.40
N PRO A 48 7.08 -10.25 -2.90
CA PRO A 48 7.36 -11.42 -2.07
C PRO A 48 8.51 -11.23 -1.07
N ASP A 49 9.49 -10.38 -1.41
CA ASP A 49 10.63 -10.06 -0.54
C ASP A 49 10.31 -9.01 0.54
N GLY A 50 9.06 -8.53 0.56
CA GLY A 50 8.55 -7.58 1.54
C GLY A 50 8.63 -6.12 1.13
N ARG A 51 9.50 -5.76 0.17
CA ARG A 51 9.58 -4.40 -0.37
C ARG A 51 8.34 -4.08 -1.18
N GLY A 52 8.12 -2.81 -1.45
CA GLY A 52 6.89 -2.40 -2.09
C GLY A 52 6.91 -1.05 -2.76
N ILE A 53 5.73 -0.68 -3.25
CA ILE A 53 5.43 0.62 -3.81
C ILE A 53 4.21 1.16 -3.08
N VAL A 54 4.28 2.41 -2.65
CA VAL A 54 3.13 3.20 -2.19
C VAL A 54 2.67 4.04 -3.38
N VAL A 55 1.39 3.95 -3.69
CA VAL A 55 0.74 4.78 -4.71
C VAL A 55 -0.26 5.69 -4.01
N GLU A 56 0.02 6.99 -4.05
CA GLU A 56 -0.92 8.02 -3.64
C GLU A 56 -1.88 8.29 -4.81
N VAL A 57 -3.17 8.12 -4.56
CA VAL A 57 -4.22 8.34 -5.56
C VAL A 57 -4.95 9.62 -5.22
N ASP A 58 -4.78 10.64 -6.07
CA ASP A 58 -5.56 11.88 -5.98
C ASP A 58 -7.03 11.56 -6.27
N GLU A 59 -7.94 12.19 -5.54
CA GLU A 59 -9.39 12.00 -5.69
C GLU A 59 -9.95 12.75 -6.90
#